data_AF-A0A9D9YP32-F1
#
_entry.id   AF-A0A9D9YP32-F1
#
_cell.length_a   1.000
_cell.length_b   1.000
_cell.length_c   1.000
_cell.angle_alpha   90.00
_cell.angle_beta   90.00
_cell.angle_gamma   90.00
#
_symmetry.space_group_name_H-M   'P 1'
#
loop_
_entity.id
_entity.type
_entity.pdbx_description
1 polymer ?
#
loop_
_entity_poly.entity_id
_entity_poly.type
_entity_poly.pdbx_seq_one_letter_code
_entity_poly.pdbx_strand_id
1 'polypeptide(L)'
;MSKILGLDLGTNSIGWALVEKNQEGAFTGIVNAGSRIIPMDAETMKNFNNGITQTQTAERTRLRGVRRLLERSLLRRERIHRLLNTMNILPVHYAEKIDFVHRLGKFLGEEEPKYAYKKDEFGKAQFLFMDSFTEMLEDFQKHQPELVLNNKKVPYDWTIYYLRKKALDRAITKEELGWIILQFNAKRGYYQLRGEDDESIKEGKKEEYFALKVIRVEADNSSVAKRDETWYNVYLENGWIYRRTSKVPLDWEGKIK
;
A
#
# COMPACT_ATOMS: atom_id res chain seq x y z
N MET A 1 -26.29 -46.94 40.08
CA MET A 1 -26.83 -45.69 39.53
C MET A 1 -25.76 -45.07 38.64
N SER A 2 -26.12 -44.54 37.48
CA SER A 2 -25.17 -43.86 36.58
C SER A 2 -25.39 -42.34 36.66
N LYS A 3 -24.32 -41.56 36.46
CA LYS A 3 -24.36 -40.09 36.47
C LYS A 3 -24.16 -39.57 35.06
N ILE A 4 -24.96 -38.58 34.66
CA ILE A 4 -24.89 -37.90 33.37
C ILE A 4 -24.58 -36.43 33.61
N LEU A 5 -23.57 -35.91 32.91
CA LEU A 5 -23.22 -34.50 32.90
C LEU A 5 -23.82 -33.84 31.65
N GLY A 6 -24.77 -32.93 31.85
CA GLY A 6 -25.25 -32.03 30.81
C GLY A 6 -24.41 -30.76 30.79
N LEU A 7 -24.03 -30.31 29.59
CA LEU A 7 -23.30 -29.07 29.36
C LEU A 7 -24.06 -28.21 28.35
N ASP A 8 -24.34 -26.97 28.72
CA ASP A 8 -24.86 -25.93 27.84
C ASP A 8 -23.76 -24.90 27.59
N LEU A 9 -23.26 -24.85 26.35
CA LEU A 9 -22.09 -24.07 25.96
C LEU A 9 -22.52 -22.77 25.26
N GLY A 10 -22.59 -21.69 26.03
CA GLY A 10 -22.80 -20.33 25.52
C GLY A 10 -21.48 -19.65 25.10
N THR A 11 -21.59 -18.44 24.57
CA THR A 11 -20.43 -17.63 24.13
C THR A 11 -19.62 -17.07 25.31
N ASN A 12 -20.25 -16.85 26.45
CA ASN A 12 -19.67 -16.27 27.67
C ASN A 12 -20.01 -17.06 28.95
N SER A 13 -20.65 -18.22 28.82
CA SER A 13 -21.04 -19.02 29.97
C SER A 13 -21.11 -20.51 29.62
N ILE A 14 -20.84 -21.35 30.62
CA ILE A 14 -21.00 -22.79 30.55
C ILE A 14 -21.96 -23.18 31.67
N GLY A 15 -23.22 -23.47 31.31
CA GLY A 15 -24.18 -24.10 32.20
C GLY A 15 -23.86 -25.58 32.34
N TRP A 16 -23.92 -26.12 33.55
CA TRP A 16 -23.72 -27.55 33.76
C TRP A 16 -24.66 -28.10 34.82
N ALA A 17 -25.08 -29.36 34.61
CA ALA A 17 -25.90 -30.10 35.57
C ALA A 17 -25.47 -31.57 35.59
N LEU A 18 -25.35 -32.13 36.79
CA LEU A 18 -25.07 -33.54 37.00
C LEU A 18 -26.35 -34.22 37.50
N VAL A 19 -26.87 -35.17 36.73
CA VAL A 19 -28.11 -35.88 37.03
C VAL A 19 -27.86 -37.38 37.22
N GLU A 20 -28.61 -38.01 38.11
CA GLU A 20 -28.55 -39.46 38.33
C GLU A 20 -29.65 -40.19 37.56
N LYS A 21 -29.30 -41.40 37.11
CA LYS A 21 -30.18 -42.31 36.39
C LYS A 21 -30.19 -43.67 37.09
N ASN A 22 -31.39 -44.22 37.29
CA ASN A 22 -31.56 -45.56 37.85
C ASN A 22 -31.21 -46.66 36.81
N GLN A 23 -31.27 -47.93 37.22
CA GLN A 23 -30.95 -49.06 36.35
C GLN A 23 -31.97 -49.26 35.22
N GLU A 24 -33.21 -48.78 35.38
CA GLU A 24 -34.29 -48.81 34.36
C GLU A 24 -34.20 -47.64 33.38
N GLY A 25 -33.31 -46.68 33.62
CA GLY A 25 -33.09 -45.54 32.77
C GLY A 25 -33.95 -44.30 33.07
N ALA A 26 -34.68 -44.26 34.19
CA ALA A 26 -35.37 -43.06 34.66
C ALA A 26 -34.40 -42.12 35.40
N PHE A 27 -34.60 -40.80 35.25
CA PHE A 27 -33.86 -39.79 36.00
C PHE A 27 -34.38 -39.73 37.45
N THR A 28 -33.48 -39.87 38.41
CA THR A 28 -33.83 -39.96 39.84
C THR A 28 -33.65 -38.64 40.57
N GLY A 29 -32.79 -37.75 40.08
CA GLY A 29 -32.58 -36.45 40.71
C GLY A 29 -31.39 -35.68 40.15
N ILE A 30 -31.31 -34.41 40.54
CA ILE A 30 -30.18 -33.52 40.25
C ILE A 30 -29.20 -33.62 41.41
N VAL A 31 -27.99 -34.07 41.13
CA VAL A 31 -26.91 -34.17 42.13
C VAL A 31 -26.32 -32.79 42.40
N ASN A 32 -26.07 -32.03 41.33
CA ASN A 32 -25.57 -30.67 41.41
C ASN A 32 -25.80 -29.91 40.10
N ALA A 33 -25.79 -28.59 40.14
CA ALA A 33 -25.85 -27.74 38.96
C ALA A 33 -25.11 -26.42 39.22
N GLY A 34 -24.67 -25.78 38.15
CA GLY A 34 -24.03 -24.47 38.24
C GLY A 34 -23.87 -23.81 36.89
N SER A 35 -23.35 -22.58 36.93
CA SER A 35 -22.95 -21.84 35.75
C SER A 35 -21.56 -21.27 35.94
N ARG A 36 -20.68 -21.53 34.97
CA ARG A 36 -19.37 -20.91 34.89
C ARG A 36 -19.46 -19.73 33.95
N ILE A 37 -19.42 -18.52 34.50
CA ILE A 37 -19.32 -17.29 33.71
C ILE A 37 -17.85 -17.10 33.28
N ILE A 38 -17.65 -16.91 31.98
CA ILE A 38 -16.35 -16.55 31.40
C ILE A 38 -16.34 -15.02 31.31
N PRO A 39 -15.52 -14.32 32.12
CA PRO A 39 -15.52 -12.86 32.11
C PRO A 39 -15.05 -12.36 30.74
N MET A 40 -15.92 -11.61 30.07
CA MET A 40 -15.61 -10.85 28.87
C MET A 40 -15.90 -9.38 29.14
N ASP A 41 -15.14 -8.50 28.51
CA ASP A 41 -15.44 -7.08 28.58
C ASP A 41 -16.79 -6.76 27.88
N ALA A 42 -17.46 -5.71 28.33
CA ALA A 42 -18.78 -5.32 27.82
C ALA A 42 -18.74 -4.86 26.34
N GLU A 43 -17.59 -4.39 25.87
CA GLU A 43 -17.39 -3.91 24.49
C GLU A 43 -17.29 -5.08 23.51
N THR A 44 -16.58 -6.15 23.88
CA THR A 44 -16.47 -7.43 23.16
C THR A 44 -17.83 -8.11 23.06
N MET A 45 -18.63 -8.08 24.14
CA MET A 45 -20.01 -8.59 24.11
C MET A 45 -20.90 -7.80 23.15
N LYS A 46 -20.80 -6.46 23.16
CA LYS A 46 -21.53 -5.59 22.23
C LYS A 46 -21.11 -5.82 20.77
N ASN A 47 -19.81 -5.92 20.51
CA ASN A 47 -19.27 -6.17 19.18
C ASN A 47 -19.70 -7.54 18.64
N PHE A 48 -19.70 -8.58 19.49
CA PHE A 48 -20.19 -9.91 19.12
C PHE A 48 -21.67 -9.88 18.74
N ASN A 49 -22.53 -9.22 19.54
CA ASN A 49 -23.95 -9.07 19.25
C ASN A 49 -24.23 -8.29 17.95
N ASN A 50 -23.34 -7.35 17.59
CA ASN A 50 -23.40 -6.59 16.34
C ASN A 50 -22.83 -7.36 15.13
N GLY A 51 -22.42 -8.63 15.30
CA GLY A 51 -21.84 -9.45 14.23
C GLY A 51 -20.38 -9.10 13.88
N ILE A 52 -19.70 -8.31 14.72
CA ILE A 52 -18.29 -7.94 14.52
C ILE A 52 -17.40 -9.02 15.12
N THR A 53 -16.84 -9.89 14.28
CA THR A 53 -15.98 -11.00 14.66
C THR A 53 -14.51 -10.60 14.75
N GLN A 54 -14.18 -9.61 15.60
CA GLN A 54 -12.79 -9.35 15.95
C GLN A 54 -12.36 -10.18 17.16
N THR A 55 -11.27 -10.92 17.01
CA THR A 55 -10.67 -11.63 18.14
C THR A 55 -9.99 -10.64 19.08
N GLN A 56 -9.95 -10.94 20.38
CA GLN A 56 -9.19 -10.15 21.36
C GLN A 56 -7.69 -10.00 20.96
N THR A 57 -7.16 -10.98 20.23
CA THR A 57 -5.77 -10.98 19.74
C THR A 57 -5.57 -10.26 18.41
N ALA A 58 -6.64 -9.76 17.77
CA ALA A 58 -6.56 -9.09 16.48
C ALA A 58 -5.67 -7.85 16.56
N GLU A 59 -5.86 -7.02 17.59
CA GLU A 59 -5.10 -5.78 17.76
C GLU A 59 -3.62 -6.06 18.06
N ARG A 60 -3.32 -7.04 18.92
CA ARG A 60 -1.95 -7.51 19.16
C ARG A 60 -1.29 -7.97 17.85
N THR A 61 -2.03 -8.69 17.01
CA THR A 61 -1.54 -9.19 15.72
C THR A 61 -1.30 -8.05 14.74
N ARG A 62 -2.20 -7.07 14.67
CA ARG A 62 -2.06 -5.85 13.87
C ARG A 62 -0.80 -5.08 14.26
N LEU A 63 -0.61 -4.78 15.54
CA LEU A 63 0.56 -4.08 16.05
C LEU A 63 1.87 -4.86 15.80
N ARG A 64 1.84 -6.19 15.91
CA ARG A 64 2.98 -7.04 15.53
C ARG A 64 3.30 -6.92 14.03
N GLY A 65 2.28 -6.84 13.18
CA GLY A 65 2.43 -6.59 11.75
C GLY A 65 3.12 -5.25 11.46
N VAL A 66 2.66 -4.17 12.10
CA VAL A 66 3.26 -2.83 11.96
C VAL A 66 4.73 -2.83 12.35
N ARG A 67 5.10 -3.42 13.50
CA ARG A 67 6.51 -3.51 13.92
C ARG A 67 7.39 -4.25 12.93
N ARG A 68 6.89 -5.36 12.36
CA ARG A 68 7.63 -6.10 11.32
C ARG A 68 7.80 -5.27 10.05
N LEU A 69 6.80 -4.51 9.65
CA LEU A 69 6.87 -3.64 8.47
C LEU A 69 7.89 -2.52 8.66
N LEU A 70 7.89 -1.89 9.84
CA LEU A 70 8.87 -0.88 10.22
C LEU A 70 10.29 -1.45 10.17
N GLU A 71 10.54 -2.56 10.88
CA GLU A 71 11.85 -3.20 10.91
C GLU A 71 12.35 -3.58 9.50
N ARG A 72 11.47 -4.15 8.66
CA ARG A 72 11.82 -4.45 7.27
C ARG A 72 12.15 -3.19 6.46
N SER A 73 11.49 -2.07 6.74
CA SER A 73 11.79 -0.79 6.08
C SER A 73 13.16 -0.26 6.48
N LEU A 74 13.48 -0.30 7.78
CA LEU A 74 14.79 0.08 8.32
C LEU A 74 15.89 -0.80 7.71
N LEU A 75 15.74 -2.12 7.78
CA LEU A 75 16.71 -3.07 7.22
C LEU A 75 16.98 -2.82 5.73
N ARG A 76 15.94 -2.57 4.91
CA ARG A 76 16.12 -2.24 3.48
C ARG A 76 16.91 -0.96 3.29
N ARG A 77 16.57 0.11 4.02
CA ARG A 77 17.29 1.38 3.98
C ARG A 77 18.76 1.19 4.37
N GLU A 78 19.02 0.44 5.44
CA GLU A 78 20.38 0.12 5.90
C GLU A 78 21.18 -0.69 4.86
N ARG A 79 20.55 -1.58 4.08
CA ARG A 79 21.24 -2.26 2.95
C ARG A 79 21.64 -1.26 1.87
N ILE A 80 20.75 -0.34 1.53
CA ILE A 80 21.00 0.68 0.51
C ILE A 80 22.08 1.65 0.99
N HIS A 81 22.07 2.08 2.25
CA HIS A 81 23.15 2.91 2.80
C HIS A 81 24.52 2.27 2.61
N ARG A 82 24.65 0.97 2.92
CA ARG A 82 25.91 0.24 2.74
C ARG A 82 26.34 0.21 1.28
N LEU A 83 25.42 -0.09 0.36
CA LEU A 83 25.69 -0.11 -1.07
C LEU A 83 26.15 1.26 -1.59
N LEU A 84 25.39 2.31 -1.29
CA LEU A 84 25.71 3.67 -1.73
C LEU A 84 27.03 4.16 -1.13
N ASN A 85 27.35 3.77 0.11
CA ASN A 85 28.63 4.08 0.73
C ASN A 85 29.80 3.39 0.03
N THR A 86 29.68 2.09 -0.31
CA THR A 86 30.74 1.37 -1.05
C THR A 86 31.02 1.95 -2.42
N MET A 87 30.04 2.65 -3.02
CA MET A 87 30.17 3.30 -4.32
C MET A 87 30.56 4.79 -4.21
N ASN A 88 30.78 5.32 -3.01
CA ASN A 88 31.02 6.74 -2.74
C ASN A 88 29.94 7.66 -3.35
N ILE A 89 28.67 7.27 -3.23
CA ILE A 89 27.52 8.02 -3.75
C ILE A 89 26.90 8.93 -2.68
N LEU A 90 27.02 8.58 -1.41
CA LEU A 90 26.40 9.33 -0.31
C LEU A 90 27.08 10.70 -0.14
N PRO A 91 26.31 11.80 0.02
CA PRO A 91 26.85 13.09 0.42
C PRO A 91 27.57 12.97 1.76
N VAL A 92 28.67 13.71 1.90
CA VAL A 92 29.55 13.67 3.08
C VAL A 92 28.75 13.88 4.38
N HIS A 93 27.92 14.94 4.44
CA HIS A 93 27.12 15.26 5.63
C HIS A 93 26.13 14.15 6.03
N TYR A 94 25.72 13.34 5.07
CA TYR A 94 24.77 12.24 5.28
C TYR A 94 25.51 10.97 5.69
N ALA A 95 26.63 10.65 5.02
CA ALA A 95 27.47 9.51 5.31
C ALA A 95 28.06 9.58 6.73
N GLU A 96 28.47 10.77 7.19
CA GLU A 96 28.99 11.00 8.54
C GLU A 96 28.00 10.67 9.66
N LYS A 97 26.70 10.61 9.35
CA LYS A 97 25.65 10.29 10.30
C LYS A 97 25.29 8.81 10.29
N ILE A 98 25.98 7.97 9.51
CA ILE A 98 25.73 6.54 9.41
C ILE A 98 26.92 5.76 9.95
N ASP A 99 26.63 4.77 10.78
CA ASP A 99 27.60 3.83 11.29
C ASP A 99 27.91 2.76 10.22
N PHE A 100 29.12 2.79 9.68
CA PHE A 100 29.61 1.78 8.74
C PHE A 100 30.62 0.82 9.36
N VAL A 101 30.82 0.86 10.69
CA VAL A 101 31.83 0.05 11.39
C VAL A 101 31.16 -0.98 12.30
N HIS A 102 30.31 -0.55 13.24
CA HIS A 102 29.73 -1.41 14.25
C HIS A 102 28.28 -1.80 13.92
N ARG A 103 27.46 -0.82 13.53
CA ARG A 103 26.04 -1.00 13.16
C ARG A 103 25.81 -0.65 11.70
N LEU A 104 26.34 -1.51 10.83
CA LEU A 104 26.44 -1.28 9.39
C LEU A 104 25.15 -0.74 8.75
N GLY A 105 25.20 0.52 8.30
CA GLY A 105 24.11 1.20 7.59
C GLY A 105 23.07 1.87 8.48
N LYS A 106 23.20 1.79 9.82
CA LYS A 106 22.30 2.45 10.78
C LYS A 106 22.74 3.88 11.05
N PHE A 107 21.80 4.76 11.36
CA PHE A 107 22.17 6.11 11.79
C PHE A 107 22.88 6.09 13.16
N LEU A 108 23.76 7.07 13.34
CA LEU A 108 24.39 7.39 14.61
C LEU A 108 23.41 8.19 15.47
N GLY A 109 23.02 7.63 16.61
CA GLY A 109 22.03 8.22 17.51
C GLY A 109 20.59 8.01 17.02
N GLU A 110 19.71 8.95 17.36
CA GLU A 110 18.27 8.89 17.05
C GLU A 110 17.87 9.86 15.92
N GLU A 111 18.80 10.69 15.44
CA GLU A 111 18.51 11.65 14.37
C GLU A 111 18.52 10.97 12.99
N GLU A 112 17.47 11.18 12.20
CA GLU A 112 17.44 10.82 10.78
C GLU A 112 17.73 12.08 9.93
N PRO A 113 18.96 12.28 9.45
CA PRO A 113 19.28 13.43 8.60
C PRO A 113 18.52 13.36 7.27
N LYS A 114 18.23 14.52 6.68
CA LYS A 114 17.68 14.58 5.33
C LYS A 114 18.81 14.49 4.31
N TYR A 115 18.67 13.58 3.35
CA TYR A 115 19.68 13.39 2.30
C TYR A 115 19.97 14.68 1.51
N ALA A 116 18.91 15.41 1.13
CA ALA A 116 19.03 16.61 0.30
C ALA A 116 19.33 17.91 1.05
N TYR A 117 19.45 17.88 2.38
CA TYR A 117 19.72 19.07 3.18
C TYR A 117 20.90 18.86 4.12
N LYS A 118 21.90 19.73 3.99
CA LYS A 118 23.01 19.83 4.95
C LYS A 118 22.75 20.98 5.93
N LYS A 119 23.21 20.87 7.16
CA LYS A 119 23.20 22.00 8.11
C LYS A 119 24.44 22.86 7.85
N ASP A 120 24.29 24.18 7.82
CA ASP A 120 25.41 25.12 7.77
C ASP A 120 26.04 25.33 9.17
N GLU A 121 27.06 26.17 9.25
CA GLU A 121 27.76 26.52 10.51
C GLU A 121 26.82 27.12 11.56
N PHE A 122 25.70 27.70 11.14
CA PHE A 122 24.67 28.29 12.00
C PHE A 122 23.50 27.33 12.26
N GLY A 123 23.58 26.08 11.78
CA GLY A 123 22.56 25.04 11.95
C GLY A 123 21.37 25.15 11.00
N LYS A 124 21.38 26.07 10.04
CA LYS A 124 20.29 26.25 9.06
C LYS A 124 20.40 25.22 7.94
N ALA A 125 19.26 24.70 7.51
CA ALA A 125 19.19 23.70 6.45
C ALA A 125 19.45 24.36 5.08
N GLN A 126 20.51 23.91 4.41
CA GLN A 126 20.86 24.27 3.04
C GLN A 126 20.56 23.11 2.10
N PHE A 127 19.79 23.38 1.04
CA PHE A 127 19.49 22.40 0.01
C PHE A 127 20.72 22.11 -0.85
N LEU A 128 20.98 20.82 -1.13
CA LEU A 128 22.18 20.37 -1.82
C LEU A 128 22.09 20.52 -3.34
N PHE A 129 20.91 20.29 -3.93
CA PHE A 129 20.73 20.17 -5.38
C PHE A 129 20.22 21.46 -6.02
N MET A 130 20.83 22.60 -5.68
CA MET A 130 20.39 23.91 -6.16
C MET A 130 20.47 24.04 -7.69
N ASP A 131 21.49 23.46 -8.32
CA ASP A 131 21.64 23.50 -9.79
C ASP A 131 20.45 22.80 -10.47
N SER A 132 20.13 21.58 -10.04
CA SER A 132 18.96 20.83 -10.53
C SER A 132 17.62 21.47 -10.16
N PHE A 133 17.55 22.24 -9.07
CA PHE A 133 16.37 23.06 -8.77
C PHE A 133 16.23 24.22 -9.76
N THR A 134 17.32 24.90 -10.11
CA THR A 134 17.31 25.96 -11.14
C THR A 134 16.90 25.41 -12.50
N GLU A 135 17.47 24.27 -12.93
CA GLU A 135 17.07 23.59 -14.17
C GLU A 135 15.59 23.20 -14.18
N MET A 136 15.04 22.79 -13.03
CA MET A 136 13.61 22.50 -12.88
C MET A 136 12.75 23.76 -13.05
N LEU A 137 13.16 24.90 -12.49
CA LEU A 137 12.44 26.16 -12.65
C LEU A 137 12.44 26.62 -14.11
N GLU A 138 13.54 26.43 -14.84
CA GLU A 138 13.62 26.70 -16.28
C GLU A 138 12.69 25.78 -17.10
N ASP A 139 12.59 24.49 -16.74
CA ASP A 139 11.64 23.55 -17.35
C ASP A 139 10.19 24.01 -17.12
N PHE A 140 9.87 24.44 -15.90
CA PHE A 140 8.54 24.98 -15.57
C PHE A 140 8.26 26.27 -16.33
N GLN A 141 9.21 27.18 -16.45
CA GLN A 141 9.01 28.42 -17.20
C GLN A 141 8.67 28.15 -18.68
N LYS A 142 9.25 27.10 -19.28
CA LYS A 142 9.01 26.72 -20.68
C LYS A 142 7.69 25.98 -20.89
N HIS A 143 7.32 25.07 -19.99
CA HIS A 143 6.20 24.15 -20.19
C HIS A 143 4.96 24.45 -19.34
N GLN A 144 5.12 25.08 -18.18
CA GLN A 144 4.07 25.36 -17.18
C GLN A 144 4.34 26.70 -16.45
N PRO A 145 4.39 27.84 -17.17
CA PRO A 145 4.81 29.13 -16.62
C PRO A 145 3.95 29.58 -15.42
N GLU A 146 2.69 29.17 -15.35
CA GLU A 146 1.77 29.46 -14.23
C GLU A 146 2.27 29.01 -12.86
N LEU A 147 3.19 28.04 -12.80
CA LEU A 147 3.81 27.55 -11.56
C LEU A 147 4.88 28.49 -11.02
N VAL A 148 5.50 29.31 -11.88
CA VAL A 148 6.63 30.19 -11.53
C VAL A 148 6.30 31.69 -11.67
N LEU A 149 5.21 32.04 -12.37
CA LEU A 149 4.75 33.42 -12.52
C LEU A 149 4.53 34.12 -11.17
N ASN A 150 4.69 35.45 -11.16
CA ASN A 150 4.50 36.33 -10.00
C ASN A 150 5.35 35.98 -8.77
N ASN A 151 6.58 35.48 -8.96
CA ASN A 151 7.48 35.06 -7.87
C ASN A 151 6.85 34.02 -6.93
N LYS A 152 6.03 33.12 -7.48
CA LYS A 152 5.51 31.98 -6.73
C LYS A 152 6.66 31.13 -6.20
N LYS A 153 6.59 30.78 -4.92
CA LYS A 153 7.59 29.95 -4.26
C LYS A 153 7.34 28.48 -4.61
N VAL A 154 8.31 27.85 -5.26
CA VAL A 154 8.31 26.41 -5.56
C VAL A 154 9.13 25.67 -4.50
N PRO A 155 8.62 24.58 -3.90
CA PRO A 155 9.38 23.81 -2.91
C PRO A 155 10.62 23.13 -3.52
N TYR A 156 11.76 23.20 -2.83
CA TYR A 156 12.99 22.49 -3.21
C TYR A 156 12.79 20.97 -3.31
N ASP A 157 11.92 20.41 -2.47
CA ASP A 157 11.64 18.97 -2.46
C ASP A 157 11.00 18.47 -3.77
N TRP A 158 10.50 19.36 -4.64
CA TRP A 158 9.99 18.97 -5.96
C TRP A 158 11.10 18.55 -6.93
N THR A 159 12.34 18.99 -6.69
CA THR A 159 13.51 18.64 -7.50
C THR A 159 13.67 17.13 -7.64
N ILE A 160 13.28 16.32 -6.65
CA ILE A 160 13.36 14.86 -6.75
C ILE A 160 12.50 14.29 -7.89
N TYR A 161 11.33 14.87 -8.16
CA TYR A 161 10.44 14.43 -9.22
C TYR A 161 10.94 14.90 -10.59
N TYR A 162 11.49 16.11 -10.64
CA TYR A 162 12.21 16.60 -11.82
C TYR A 162 13.41 15.69 -12.16
N LEU A 163 14.23 15.35 -11.18
CA LEU A 163 15.38 14.46 -11.34
C LEU A 163 14.97 13.08 -11.87
N ARG A 164 13.84 12.53 -11.39
CA ARG A 164 13.28 11.29 -11.91
C ARG A 164 12.87 11.38 -13.38
N LYS A 165 12.35 12.53 -13.83
CA LYS A 165 12.04 12.80 -15.25
C LYS A 165 13.33 12.97 -16.05
N LYS A 166 14.25 13.82 -15.59
CA LYS A 166 15.57 14.10 -16.22
C LYS A 166 16.40 12.82 -16.40
N ALA A 167 16.35 11.88 -15.45
CA ALA A 167 17.11 10.63 -15.53
C ALA A 167 16.65 9.68 -16.65
N LEU A 168 15.51 9.93 -17.29
CA LEU A 168 15.01 9.12 -18.40
C LEU A 168 15.75 9.42 -19.72
N ASP A 169 16.24 10.64 -19.89
CA ASP A 169 16.80 11.13 -21.15
C ASP A 169 18.17 11.81 -21.01
N ARG A 170 18.55 12.22 -19.80
CA ARG A 170 19.77 12.97 -19.51
C ARG A 170 20.52 12.37 -18.34
N ALA A 171 21.84 12.53 -18.35
CA ALA A 171 22.69 12.12 -17.24
C ALA A 171 22.39 12.94 -15.98
N ILE A 172 22.49 12.29 -14.82
CA ILE A 172 22.37 12.88 -13.49
C ILE A 172 23.62 12.57 -12.68
N THR A 173 23.87 13.33 -11.62
CA THR A 173 25.03 13.11 -10.75
C THR A 173 24.85 11.86 -9.90
N LYS A 174 25.97 11.37 -9.33
CA LYS A 174 25.95 10.20 -8.44
C LYS A 174 25.08 10.48 -7.21
N GLU A 175 25.25 11.64 -6.59
CA GLU A 175 24.52 12.07 -5.41
C GLU A 175 23.01 12.20 -5.70
N GLU A 176 22.64 12.74 -6.87
CA GLU A 176 21.25 12.79 -7.34
C GLU A 176 20.65 11.39 -7.49
N LEU A 177 21.39 10.48 -8.11
CA LEU A 177 20.98 9.08 -8.26
C LEU A 177 20.78 8.43 -6.89
N GLY A 178 21.68 8.67 -5.94
CA GLY A 178 21.53 8.18 -4.56
C GLY A 178 20.27 8.70 -3.88
N TRP A 179 19.90 9.98 -4.12
CA TRP A 179 18.65 10.54 -3.59
C TRP A 179 17.42 9.84 -4.17
N ILE A 180 17.40 9.60 -5.49
CA ILE A 180 16.32 8.91 -6.20
C ILE A 180 16.16 7.48 -5.67
N ILE A 181 17.26 6.72 -5.54
CA ILE A 181 17.23 5.33 -5.06
C ILE A 181 16.66 5.25 -3.65
N LEU A 182 17.09 6.15 -2.74
CA LEU A 182 16.54 6.20 -1.39
C LEU A 182 15.06 6.60 -1.37
N GLN A 183 14.65 7.52 -2.25
CA GLN A 183 13.24 7.88 -2.40
C GLN A 183 12.40 6.67 -2.85
N PHE A 184 12.87 5.91 -3.83
CA PHE A 184 12.18 4.70 -4.30
C PHE A 184 12.06 3.65 -3.21
N ASN A 185 13.09 3.44 -2.39
CA ASN A 185 12.98 2.52 -1.26
C ASN A 185 11.91 2.95 -0.24
N ALA A 186 11.81 4.26 0.03
CA ALA A 186 10.80 4.81 0.93
C ALA A 186 9.39 4.77 0.31
N LYS A 187 9.27 4.98 -1.01
CA LYS A 187 8.01 5.09 -1.77
C LYS A 187 7.90 4.02 -2.85
N ARG A 188 8.15 2.76 -2.47
CA ARG A 188 8.23 1.60 -3.39
C ARG A 188 6.90 1.06 -3.94
N GLY A 189 5.78 1.69 -3.59
CA GLY A 189 4.45 1.22 -3.98
C GLY A 189 4.03 -0.11 -3.31
N TYR A 190 2.96 -0.69 -3.83
CA TYR A 190 2.42 -1.98 -3.44
C TYR A 190 2.76 -3.01 -4.53
N TYR A 191 3.28 -4.17 -4.13
CA TYR A 191 3.51 -5.29 -5.02
C TYR A 191 2.37 -6.30 -4.84
N GLN A 192 1.62 -6.56 -5.91
CA GLN A 192 0.46 -7.44 -5.86
C GLN A 192 0.89 -8.90 -5.93
N LEU A 193 0.76 -9.62 -4.82
CA LEU A 193 1.15 -11.04 -4.70
C LEU A 193 0.22 -12.03 -5.44
N ARG A 194 -0.88 -11.57 -6.05
CA ARG A 194 -1.84 -12.41 -6.77
C ARG A 194 -2.14 -11.77 -8.12
N GLY A 195 -1.60 -12.36 -9.19
CA GLY A 195 -1.95 -11.96 -10.56
C GLY A 195 -0.79 -11.95 -11.57
N GLU A 196 0.47 -12.00 -11.13
CA GLU A 196 1.64 -11.91 -12.03
C GLU A 196 2.45 -13.21 -12.18
N ASP A 197 2.26 -14.21 -11.31
CA ASP A 197 2.90 -15.53 -11.54
C ASP A 197 2.31 -16.26 -12.77
N ASP A 198 1.15 -15.82 -13.28
CA ASP A 198 0.58 -16.28 -14.56
C ASP A 198 1.12 -15.53 -15.79
N GLU A 199 1.88 -14.43 -15.64
CA GLU A 199 2.52 -13.78 -16.79
C GLU A 199 3.75 -14.55 -17.30
N SER A 200 4.33 -15.42 -16.46
CA SER A 200 5.34 -16.40 -16.89
C SER A 200 4.80 -17.44 -17.89
N ILE A 201 3.48 -17.48 -18.15
CA ILE A 201 2.83 -18.35 -19.14
C ILE A 201 2.55 -17.61 -20.48
N LYS A 202 2.79 -16.30 -20.60
CA LYS A 202 2.53 -15.54 -21.84
C LYS A 202 3.75 -15.34 -22.73
N GLU A 203 4.64 -16.33 -22.86
CA GLU A 203 5.57 -16.36 -24.00
C GLU A 203 4.74 -16.46 -25.30
N GLY A 204 4.52 -15.33 -25.98
CA GLY A 204 3.83 -15.27 -27.27
C GLY A 204 2.70 -14.24 -27.40
N LYS A 205 2.25 -13.60 -26.30
CA LYS A 205 1.21 -12.57 -26.38
C LYS A 205 1.82 -11.18 -26.53
N LYS A 206 1.85 -10.63 -27.74
CA LYS A 206 2.07 -9.20 -27.96
C LYS A 206 0.80 -8.45 -27.57
N GLU A 207 0.89 -7.61 -26.55
CA GLU A 207 -0.15 -6.64 -26.20
C GLU A 207 0.35 -5.26 -26.65
N GLU A 208 -0.36 -4.63 -27.59
CA GLU A 208 -0.07 -3.29 -28.10
C GLU A 208 -1.22 -2.36 -27.72
N TYR A 209 -0.90 -1.17 -27.20
CA TYR A 209 -1.87 -0.16 -26.82
C TYR A 209 -1.93 0.93 -27.88
N PHE A 210 -3.13 1.27 -28.34
CA PHE A 210 -3.38 2.32 -29.32
C PHE A 210 -4.30 3.38 -28.72
N ALA A 211 -3.96 4.65 -28.90
CA ALA A 211 -4.85 5.77 -28.61
C ALA A 211 -5.53 6.18 -29.91
N LEU A 212 -6.81 5.82 -30.08
CA LEU A 212 -7.53 5.98 -31.34
C LEU A 212 -8.77 6.84 -31.17
N LYS A 213 -9.09 7.61 -32.21
CA LYS A 213 -10.33 8.39 -32.23
C LYS A 213 -11.53 7.47 -32.38
N VAL A 214 -12.53 7.67 -31.51
CA VAL A 214 -13.83 7.01 -31.62
C VAL A 214 -14.67 7.73 -32.69
N ILE A 215 -14.99 7.03 -33.77
CA ILE A 215 -15.84 7.55 -34.85
C ILE A 215 -17.31 7.48 -34.47
N ARG A 216 -17.74 6.33 -33.92
CA ARG A 216 -19.16 6.03 -33.70
C ARG A 216 -19.34 5.08 -32.54
N VAL A 217 -20.44 5.21 -31.81
CA VAL A 217 -20.82 4.27 -30.75
C VAL A 217 -22.24 3.78 -30.97
N GLU A 218 -22.43 2.47 -31.10
CA GLU A 218 -23.75 1.85 -31.27
C GLU A 218 -24.10 0.98 -30.06
N ALA A 219 -25.29 1.17 -29.51
CA ALA A 219 -25.84 0.30 -28.48
C ALA A 219 -26.37 -1.00 -29.11
N ASP A 220 -25.82 -2.13 -28.68
CA ASP A 220 -26.30 -3.45 -29.06
C ASP A 220 -27.34 -3.93 -28.03
N ASN A 221 -28.61 -3.67 -28.34
CA ASN A 221 -29.75 -4.08 -27.52
C ASN A 221 -30.14 -5.56 -27.74
N SER A 222 -29.44 -6.30 -28.62
CA SER A 222 -29.78 -7.69 -28.95
C SER A 222 -29.18 -8.70 -27.97
N SER A 223 -28.19 -8.28 -27.17
CA SER A 223 -27.47 -9.16 -26.24
C SER A 223 -27.80 -8.83 -24.78
N VAL A 224 -28.23 -9.84 -24.01
CA VAL A 224 -28.55 -9.70 -22.58
C VAL A 224 -27.25 -9.46 -21.82
N ALA A 225 -26.98 -8.20 -21.44
CA ALA A 225 -25.89 -7.88 -20.53
C ALA A 225 -26.28 -8.25 -19.08
N LYS A 226 -25.28 -8.35 -18.19
CA LYS A 226 -25.54 -8.53 -16.76
C LYS A 226 -26.28 -7.30 -16.21
N ARG A 227 -27.15 -7.52 -15.21
CA ARG A 227 -28.05 -6.54 -14.55
C ARG A 227 -27.60 -5.06 -14.73
N ASP A 228 -28.42 -4.31 -15.45
CA ASP A 228 -28.36 -2.84 -15.63
C ASP A 228 -27.21 -2.30 -16.49
N GLU A 229 -26.62 -3.13 -17.36
CA GLU A 229 -25.62 -2.72 -18.34
C GLU A 229 -26.14 -2.84 -19.77
N THR A 230 -25.61 -2.03 -20.69
CA THR A 230 -25.87 -2.12 -22.13
C THR A 230 -24.56 -2.43 -22.85
N TRP A 231 -24.61 -3.32 -23.86
CA TRP A 231 -23.48 -3.56 -24.75
C TRP A 231 -23.32 -2.42 -25.75
N TYR A 232 -22.09 -1.99 -25.97
CA TYR A 232 -21.74 -0.98 -26.96
C TYR A 232 -20.66 -1.50 -27.90
N ASN A 233 -20.85 -1.24 -29.19
CA ASN A 233 -19.83 -1.37 -30.23
C ASN A 233 -19.25 0.01 -30.51
N VAL A 234 -17.98 0.21 -30.15
CA VAL A 234 -17.24 1.45 -30.36
C VAL A 234 -16.38 1.30 -31.61
N TYR A 235 -16.72 2.05 -32.66
CA TYR A 235 -16.01 2.06 -33.93
C TYR A 235 -14.84 3.05 -33.87
N LEU A 236 -13.63 2.55 -34.11
CA LEU A 236 -12.39 3.32 -34.07
C LEU A 236 -11.94 3.72 -35.47
N GLU A 237 -11.11 4.75 -35.56
CA GLU A 237 -10.67 5.33 -36.84
C GLU A 237 -9.87 4.39 -37.75
N ASN A 238 -9.26 3.36 -37.18
CA ASN A 238 -8.56 2.32 -37.93
C ASN A 238 -9.47 1.16 -38.38
N GLY A 239 -10.79 1.32 -38.25
CA GLY A 239 -11.78 0.31 -38.64
C GLY A 239 -12.00 -0.80 -37.60
N TRP A 240 -11.35 -0.75 -36.45
CA TRP A 240 -11.57 -1.72 -35.38
C TRP A 240 -12.87 -1.44 -34.61
N ILE A 241 -13.47 -2.50 -34.10
CA ILE A 241 -14.67 -2.44 -33.27
C ILE A 241 -14.30 -2.90 -31.87
N TYR A 242 -14.32 -1.96 -30.92
CA TYR A 242 -14.10 -2.25 -29.50
C TYR A 242 -15.45 -2.46 -28.82
N ARG A 243 -15.72 -3.70 -28.38
CA ARG A 243 -16.97 -4.09 -27.75
C ARG A 243 -16.86 -4.09 -26.23
N ARG A 244 -17.76 -3.37 -25.54
CA ARG A 244 -17.75 -3.26 -24.08
C ARG A 244 -19.14 -3.07 -23.47
N THR A 245 -19.30 -3.33 -22.18
CA THR A 245 -20.51 -2.96 -21.43
C THR A 245 -20.34 -1.61 -20.71
N SER A 246 -21.45 -0.94 -20.45
CA SER A 246 -21.51 0.27 -19.62
C SER A 246 -22.89 0.40 -18.99
N LYS A 247 -22.95 0.92 -17.74
CA LYS A 247 -24.20 1.31 -17.07
C LYS A 247 -24.72 2.68 -17.49
N VAL A 248 -23.85 3.49 -18.09
CA VAL A 248 -24.14 4.87 -18.52
C VAL A 248 -23.89 4.97 -20.02
N PRO A 249 -24.69 5.75 -20.78
CA PRO A 249 -24.44 6.01 -22.20
C PRO A 249 -23.01 6.47 -22.47
N LEU A 250 -22.37 5.86 -23.47
CA LEU A 250 -21.01 6.17 -23.86
C LEU A 250 -20.97 7.36 -24.82
N ASP A 251 -20.88 8.57 -24.26
CA ASP A 251 -20.62 9.80 -25.02
C ASP A 251 -19.13 9.89 -25.38
N TRP A 252 -18.66 8.99 -26.23
CA TRP A 252 -17.24 8.86 -26.59
C TRP A 252 -16.94 9.29 -28.02
N GLU A 253 -17.96 9.50 -28.84
CA GLU A 253 -17.80 9.94 -30.23
C GLU A 253 -16.96 11.22 -30.31
N GLY A 254 -15.97 11.21 -31.22
CA GLY A 254 -15.02 12.30 -31.41
C GLY A 254 -13.87 12.35 -30.40
N LYS A 255 -13.88 11.56 -29.31
CA LYS A 255 -12.81 11.53 -28.29
C LYS A 255 -11.75 10.48 -28.65
N ILE A 256 -10.50 10.75 -28.27
CA ILE A 256 -9.40 9.77 -28.36
C ILE A 256 -9.44 8.90 -27.10
N LYS A 257 -9.45 7.57 -27.27
CA LYS A 257 -9.54 6.58 -26.20
C LYS A 257 -8.50 5.48 -26.36
#